data_AF-A0A2J6ML28-F1
#
_entry.id   AF-A0A2J6ML28-F1
#
_cell.length_a   1.000
_cell.length_b   1.000
_cell.length_c   1.000
_cell.angle_alpha   90.00
_cell.angle_beta   90.00
_cell.angle_gamma   90.00
#
_symmetry.space_group_name_H-M   'P 1'
#
loop_
_entity.id
_entity.type
_entity.pdbx_description
1 polymer ?
#
loop_
_entity_poly.entity_id
_entity_poly.type
_entity_poly.pdbx_seq_one_letter_code
_entity_poly.pdbx_strand_id
1 'polypeptide(L)'
;MLLGFGGNRVAWSGLALVASRDANDDSPIAVDLVFVSDDAMLARVSGLSSAQWFDTRSDLAATFPKSVRYLSWEIVPGQRIEVPAAALRGPRAAAAFVFANYASPGAHRVRLQQFSGRPALMLEGRTFTVSTTP
;
A
#
# COMPACT_ATOMS: atom_id res chain seq x y z
N MET A 1 -0.76 -2.24 -31.88
CA MET A 1 0.55 -2.68 -31.37
C MET A 1 0.48 -2.62 -29.85
N LEU A 2 0.22 -3.77 -29.20
CA LEU A 2 0.13 -3.85 -27.73
C LEU A 2 1.56 -4.01 -27.19
N LEU A 3 2.09 -2.95 -26.57
CA LEU A 3 3.39 -2.96 -25.92
C LEU A 3 3.34 -3.88 -24.69
N GLY A 4 4.35 -4.74 -24.57
CA GLY A 4 4.38 -5.87 -23.65
C GLY A 4 4.38 -5.49 -22.17
N PHE A 5 3.84 -6.41 -21.36
CA PHE A 5 3.75 -6.37 -19.90
C PHE A 5 5.14 -6.31 -19.24
N GLY A 6 5.70 -5.10 -19.14
CA GLY A 6 6.97 -4.81 -18.47
C GLY A 6 6.76 -4.34 -17.03
N GLY A 7 6.15 -5.16 -16.17
CA GLY A 7 6.07 -4.85 -14.75
C GLY A 7 7.46 -4.74 -14.12
N ASN A 8 7.62 -3.89 -13.11
CA ASN A 8 8.88 -3.72 -12.42
C ASN A 8 9.01 -4.72 -11.28
N ARG A 9 10.23 -5.18 -11.02
CA ARG A 9 10.52 -6.00 -9.84
C ARG A 9 10.67 -5.06 -8.64
N VAL A 10 9.92 -5.35 -7.57
CA VAL A 10 10.07 -4.65 -6.30
C VAL A 10 11.38 -5.10 -5.64
N ALA A 11 12.30 -4.15 -5.46
CA ALA A 11 13.64 -4.33 -4.91
C ALA A 11 13.85 -3.48 -3.65
N TRP A 12 12.81 -3.36 -2.81
CA TRP A 12 12.92 -2.69 -1.52
C TRP A 12 13.73 -3.53 -0.52
N SER A 13 14.59 -2.86 0.26
CA SER A 13 15.37 -3.49 1.34
C SER A 13 14.55 -3.69 2.63
N GLY A 14 13.36 -3.10 2.69
CA GLY A 14 12.38 -3.23 3.77
C GLY A 14 11.31 -2.16 3.65
N LEU A 15 10.40 -2.11 4.62
CA LEU A 15 9.37 -1.09 4.74
C LEU A 15 9.20 -0.74 6.22
N ALA A 16 9.23 0.55 6.54
CA ALA A 16 8.91 1.03 7.89
C ALA A 16 7.48 1.57 7.93
N LEU A 17 6.69 1.16 8.92
CA LEU A 17 5.38 1.71 9.25
C LEU A 17 5.52 2.38 10.62
N VAL A 18 5.27 3.68 10.71
CA VAL A 18 5.47 4.45 11.93
C VAL A 18 4.20 5.25 12.20
N ALA A 19 3.56 5.03 13.34
CA ALA A 19 2.41 5.83 13.78
C ALA A 19 2.85 6.89 14.78
N SER A 20 2.39 8.13 14.58
CA SER A 20 2.43 9.15 15.61
C SER A 20 1.55 8.74 16.80
N ARG A 21 1.72 9.42 17.95
CA ARG A 21 0.95 9.12 19.16
C ARG A 21 -0.52 9.48 19.03
N ASP A 22 -0.83 10.43 18.17
CA ASP A 22 -2.17 10.95 17.85
C ASP A 22 -2.76 10.34 16.57
N ALA A 23 -2.13 9.29 16.02
CA ALA A 23 -2.54 8.71 14.75
C ALA A 23 -4.01 8.28 14.75
N ASN A 24 -4.73 8.65 13.67
CA ASN A 24 -6.17 8.37 13.50
C ASN A 24 -7.02 8.74 14.72
N ASP A 25 -6.79 9.94 15.25
CA ASP A 25 -7.50 10.44 16.44
C ASP A 25 -7.42 9.42 17.61
N ASP A 26 -6.18 9.02 17.93
CA ASP A 26 -5.83 8.05 18.98
C ASP A 26 -6.42 6.64 18.76
N SER A 27 -6.67 6.24 17.50
CA SER A 27 -7.26 4.94 17.16
C SER A 27 -6.36 4.10 16.22
N PRO A 28 -6.50 2.76 16.19
CA PRO A 28 -5.77 1.92 15.24
C PRO A 28 -6.05 2.27 13.77
N ILE A 29 -5.07 2.02 12.90
CA ILE A 29 -5.17 2.20 11.44
C ILE A 29 -4.87 0.89 10.75
N ALA A 30 -5.81 0.41 9.92
CA ALA A 30 -5.52 -0.66 8.97
C ALA A 30 -4.74 -0.09 7.78
N VAL A 31 -3.60 -0.69 7.46
CA VAL A 31 -2.73 -0.28 6.36
C VAL A 31 -2.50 -1.46 5.42
N ASP A 32 -2.79 -1.24 4.15
CA ASP A 32 -2.56 -2.22 3.10
C ASP A 32 -1.51 -1.73 2.11
N LEU A 33 -0.52 -2.58 1.86
CA LEU A 33 0.40 -2.44 0.74
C LEU A 33 -0.09 -3.32 -0.40
N VAL A 34 -0.55 -2.69 -1.48
CA VAL A 34 -1.22 -3.33 -2.62
C VAL A 34 -0.29 -3.33 -3.82
N PHE A 35 -0.17 -4.47 -4.49
CA PHE A 35 0.57 -4.60 -5.75
C PHE A 35 -0.42 -4.98 -6.85
N VAL A 36 -0.34 -4.27 -7.98
CA VAL A 36 -1.14 -4.56 -9.18
C VAL A 36 -0.22 -4.95 -10.33
N SER A 37 -0.63 -5.91 -11.15
CA SER A 37 0.22 -6.51 -12.18
C SER A 37 -0.13 -6.10 -13.62
N ASP A 38 -1.29 -5.49 -13.86
CA ASP A 38 -1.73 -5.05 -15.19
C ASP A 38 -2.43 -3.68 -15.15
N ASP A 39 -2.56 -3.06 -16.33
CA ASP A 39 -3.09 -1.70 -16.48
C ASP A 39 -4.58 -1.59 -16.14
N ALA A 40 -5.36 -2.66 -16.37
CA ALA A 40 -6.79 -2.66 -16.06
C ALA A 40 -7.00 -2.64 -14.53
N MET A 41 -6.24 -3.46 -13.80
CA MET A 41 -6.26 -3.46 -12.35
C MET A 41 -5.67 -2.17 -11.77
N LEU A 42 -4.63 -1.63 -12.40
CA LEU A 42 -4.07 -0.33 -12.02
C LEU A 42 -5.13 0.77 -12.13
N ALA A 43 -5.85 0.86 -13.25
CA ALA A 43 -6.89 1.86 -13.44
C ALA A 43 -8.01 1.71 -12.39
N ARG A 44 -8.42 0.46 -12.12
CA ARG A 44 -9.42 0.14 -11.10
C ARG A 44 -8.98 0.59 -9.70
N VAL A 45 -7.83 0.11 -9.23
CA VAL A 45 -7.32 0.41 -7.88
C VAL A 45 -7.00 1.89 -7.70
N SER A 46 -6.53 2.57 -8.75
CA SER A 46 -6.24 4.02 -8.71
C SER A 46 -7.48 4.88 -8.46
N GLY A 47 -8.68 4.37 -8.77
CA GLY A 47 -9.95 5.07 -8.58
C GLY A 47 -10.57 4.92 -7.19
N LEU A 48 -10.14 3.92 -6.40
CA LEU A 48 -10.77 3.58 -5.12
C LEU A 48 -10.34 4.53 -4.00
N SER A 49 -11.28 5.01 -3.18
CA SER A 49 -10.94 5.53 -1.85
C SER A 49 -10.42 4.40 -0.95
N SER A 50 -9.83 4.75 0.20
CA SER A 50 -9.39 3.76 1.18
C SER A 50 -10.56 2.91 1.69
N ALA A 51 -11.67 3.53 2.08
CA ALA A 51 -12.87 2.81 2.48
C ALA A 51 -13.33 1.81 1.40
N GLN A 52 -13.43 2.24 0.13
CA GLN A 52 -13.81 1.36 -0.97
C GLN A 52 -12.82 0.21 -1.20
N TRP A 53 -11.51 0.45 -1.03
CA TRP A 53 -10.50 -0.61 -1.08
C TRP A 53 -10.74 -1.63 0.03
N PHE A 54 -10.85 -1.19 1.29
CA PHE A 54 -11.03 -2.09 2.43
C PHE A 54 -12.34 -2.88 2.38
N ASP A 55 -13.40 -2.30 1.81
CA ASP A 55 -14.70 -2.97 1.59
C ASP A 55 -14.65 -4.06 0.50
N THR A 56 -13.76 -3.92 -0.49
CA THR A 56 -13.77 -4.78 -1.70
C THR A 56 -12.52 -5.64 -1.90
N ARG A 57 -11.47 -5.44 -1.10
CA ARG A 57 -10.15 -6.08 -1.29
C ARG A 57 -10.18 -7.60 -1.32
N SER A 58 -10.99 -8.24 -0.48
CA SER A 58 -11.10 -9.71 -0.42
C SER A 58 -11.65 -10.27 -1.73
N ASP A 59 -12.73 -9.67 -2.23
CA ASP A 59 -13.41 -10.10 -3.44
C ASP A 59 -12.52 -9.85 -4.67
N LEU A 60 -11.83 -8.71 -4.70
CA LEU A 60 -10.86 -8.41 -5.76
C LEU A 60 -9.71 -9.40 -5.81
N ALA A 61 -9.11 -9.72 -4.66
CA ALA A 61 -8.01 -10.68 -4.58
C ALA A 61 -8.47 -12.11 -4.92
N ALA A 62 -9.68 -12.50 -4.52
CA ALA A 62 -10.25 -13.81 -4.86
C ALA A 62 -10.59 -13.92 -6.35
N THR A 63 -11.14 -12.85 -6.94
CA THR A 63 -11.57 -12.84 -8.35
C THR A 63 -10.37 -12.70 -9.30
N PHE A 64 -9.37 -11.90 -8.93
CA PHE A 64 -8.23 -11.57 -9.79
C PHE A 64 -6.87 -11.84 -9.11
N PRO A 65 -6.61 -13.08 -8.65
CA PRO A 65 -5.43 -13.42 -7.83
C PRO A 65 -4.09 -13.24 -8.55
N LYS A 66 -4.10 -13.14 -9.88
CA LYS A 66 -2.91 -12.86 -10.70
C LYS A 66 -2.67 -11.36 -10.95
N SER A 67 -3.69 -10.54 -10.73
CA SER A 67 -3.66 -9.10 -11.07
C SER A 67 -3.51 -8.21 -9.84
N VAL A 68 -3.93 -8.68 -8.66
CA VAL A 68 -3.80 -7.94 -7.40
C VAL A 68 -3.36 -8.86 -6.26
N ARG A 69 -2.44 -8.37 -5.43
CA ARG A 69 -2.10 -8.96 -4.13
C ARG A 69 -1.91 -7.83 -3.11
N TYR A 70 -2.09 -8.12 -1.82
CA TYR A 70 -1.81 -7.14 -0.78
C TYR A 70 -1.20 -7.78 0.46
N LEU A 71 -0.51 -6.95 1.24
CA LEU A 71 -0.08 -7.23 2.61
C LEU A 71 -0.84 -6.27 3.53
N SER A 72 -1.25 -6.74 4.70
CA SER A 72 -2.12 -5.98 5.60
C SER A 72 -1.56 -5.96 7.01
N TRP A 73 -1.64 -4.79 7.66
CA TRP A 73 -1.27 -4.60 9.05
C TRP A 73 -2.29 -3.70 9.74
N GLU A 74 -2.50 -3.92 11.03
CA GLU A 74 -3.15 -2.96 11.91
C GLU A 74 -2.07 -2.29 12.76
N ILE A 75 -2.02 -0.95 12.71
CA ILE A 75 -1.01 -0.14 13.40
C ILE A 75 -1.70 0.69 14.48
N VAL A 76 -1.28 0.54 15.73
CA VAL A 76 -1.81 1.36 16.84
C VAL A 76 -0.98 2.63 17.04
N PRO A 77 -1.54 3.68 17.67
CA PRO A 77 -0.80 4.93 17.90
C PRO A 77 0.51 4.73 18.67
N GLY A 78 1.57 5.41 18.21
CA GLY A 78 2.93 5.29 18.74
C GLY A 78 3.69 4.01 18.33
N GLN A 79 3.08 3.11 17.56
CA GLN A 79 3.74 1.87 17.12
C GLN A 79 4.72 2.11 15.97
N ARG A 80 5.78 1.28 15.95
CA ARG A 80 6.67 1.13 14.81
C ARG A 80 6.75 -0.34 14.40
N ILE A 81 6.54 -0.62 13.11
CA ILE A 81 6.74 -1.94 12.51
C ILE A 81 7.83 -1.84 11.44
N GLU A 82 8.75 -2.81 11.47
CA GLU A 82 9.76 -3.00 10.43
C GLU A 82 9.44 -4.27 9.64
N VAL A 83 9.08 -4.10 8.38
CA VAL A 83 8.77 -5.21 7.47
C VAL A 83 10.03 -5.57 6.68
N PRO A 84 10.52 -6.82 6.77
CA PRO A 84 11.73 -7.24 6.08
C PRO A 84 11.50 -7.36 4.57
N ALA A 85 12.54 -7.13 3.77
CA ALA A 85 12.49 -7.28 2.30
C ALA A 85 11.87 -8.61 1.85
N ALA A 86 12.12 -9.70 2.57
CA ALA A 86 11.61 -11.02 2.25
C ALA A 86 10.07 -11.06 2.17
N ALA A 87 9.37 -10.32 3.05
CA ALA A 87 7.91 -10.25 3.05
C ALA A 87 7.35 -9.41 1.89
N LEU A 88 8.15 -8.48 1.34
CA LEU A 88 7.75 -7.55 0.29
C LEU A 88 7.93 -8.14 -1.12
N ARG A 89 8.77 -9.18 -1.26
CA ARG A 89 9.04 -9.86 -2.52
C ARG A 89 7.75 -10.43 -3.13
N GLY A 90 7.73 -10.51 -4.45
CA GLY A 90 6.60 -11.07 -5.19
C GLY A 90 6.83 -10.98 -6.70
N PRO A 91 5.79 -11.28 -7.50
CA PRO A 91 5.80 -11.08 -8.93
C PRO A 91 6.08 -9.63 -9.30
N ARG A 92 6.41 -9.41 -10.58
CA ARG A 92 6.51 -8.06 -11.14
C ARG A 92 5.18 -7.32 -11.01
N ALA A 93 5.24 -6.05 -10.65
CA ALA A 93 4.08 -5.19 -10.47
C ALA A 93 4.14 -4.02 -11.46
N ALA A 94 2.99 -3.67 -12.04
CA ALA A 94 2.80 -2.45 -12.82
C ALA A 94 2.76 -1.21 -11.89
N ALA A 95 2.19 -1.35 -10.70
CA ALA A 95 2.23 -0.34 -9.65
C ALA A 95 2.14 -0.97 -8.25
N ALA A 96 2.53 -0.21 -7.23
CA ALA A 96 2.16 -0.48 -5.86
C ALA A 96 1.44 0.74 -5.26
N PHE A 97 0.53 0.48 -4.34
CA PHE A 97 -0.22 1.48 -3.61
C PHE A 97 -0.13 1.19 -2.11
N VAL A 98 -0.18 2.24 -1.33
CA VAL A 98 -0.48 2.18 0.09
C VAL A 98 -1.90 2.71 0.26
N PHE A 99 -2.72 1.99 1.00
CA PHE A 99 -4.00 2.48 1.53
C PHE A 99 -3.93 2.48 3.06
N ALA A 100 -4.41 3.56 3.68
CA ALA A 100 -4.53 3.68 5.13
C ALA A 100 -5.99 3.96 5.49
N ASN A 101 -6.62 3.13 6.32
CA ASN A 101 -8.04 3.21 6.63
C ASN A 101 -8.32 4.18 7.79
N TYR A 102 -8.03 5.46 7.57
CA TYR A 102 -8.43 6.51 8.51
C TYR A 102 -9.95 6.58 8.64
N ALA A 103 -10.42 6.92 9.85
CA ALA A 103 -11.85 7.15 10.10
C ALA A 103 -12.38 8.40 9.40
N SER A 104 -11.51 9.37 9.11
CA SER A 104 -11.87 10.53 8.30
C SER A 104 -12.21 10.11 6.86
N PRO A 105 -13.14 10.82 6.18
CA PRO A 105 -13.36 10.62 4.76
C PRO A 105 -12.14 11.03 3.94
N GLY A 106 -11.75 10.23 2.94
CA GLY A 106 -10.67 10.61 2.05
C GLY A 106 -10.19 9.47 1.17
N ALA A 107 -9.37 9.83 0.17
CA ALA A 107 -8.72 8.85 -0.68
C ALA A 107 -7.76 7.96 0.14
N HIS A 108 -7.02 8.58 1.08
CA HIS A 108 -6.03 7.96 1.96
C HIS A 108 -5.22 6.86 1.26
N ARG A 109 -4.71 7.23 0.09
CA ARG A 109 -3.90 6.36 -0.76
C ARG A 109 -2.73 7.11 -1.37
N VAL A 110 -1.62 6.41 -1.55
CA VAL A 110 -0.44 6.90 -2.29
C VAL A 110 0.02 5.82 -3.25
N ARG A 111 0.31 6.20 -4.49
CA ARG A 111 1.00 5.32 -5.45
C ARG A 111 2.50 5.40 -5.21
N LEU A 112 3.14 4.25 -4.99
CA LEU A 112 4.59 4.16 -4.86
C LEU A 112 5.21 4.10 -6.25
N GLN A 113 5.98 5.12 -6.62
CA GLN A 113 6.63 5.23 -7.93
C GLN A 113 8.03 4.61 -7.95
N GLN A 114 8.68 4.50 -6.79
CA GLN A 114 10.02 3.93 -6.66
C GLN A 114 9.95 2.50 -6.14
N PHE A 115 10.59 1.58 -6.85
CA PHE A 115 10.66 0.15 -6.50
C PHE A 115 12.04 -0.29 -6.00
N SER A 116 12.81 0.66 -5.49
CA SER A 116 14.11 0.46 -4.84
C SER A 116 14.19 1.33 -3.58
N GLY A 117 15.22 1.14 -2.75
CA GLY A 117 15.39 1.84 -1.49
C GLY A 117 14.59 1.22 -0.33
N ARG A 118 14.31 2.03 0.70
CA ARG A 118 13.51 1.62 1.86
C ARG A 118 12.39 2.63 2.11
N PRO A 119 11.16 2.36 1.65
CA PRO A 119 10.05 3.26 1.92
C PRO A 119 9.72 3.28 3.42
N ALA A 120 9.32 4.45 3.90
CA ALA A 120 8.82 4.67 5.24
C ALA A 120 7.50 5.43 5.19
N LEU A 121 6.47 4.87 5.82
CA LEU A 121 5.15 5.48 5.98
C LEU A 121 5.09 6.11 7.37
N MET A 122 4.84 7.41 7.42
CA MET A 122 4.51 8.12 8.65
C MET A 122 2.99 8.29 8.69
N LEU A 123 2.34 7.57 9.58
CA LEU A 123 0.90 7.64 9.85
C LEU A 123 0.67 8.71 10.93
N GLU A 124 0.01 9.80 10.55
CA GLU A 124 -0.27 10.94 11.44
C GLU A 124 -1.75 10.95 11.83
N GLY A 125 -2.24 12.03 12.45
CA GLY A 125 -3.60 12.11 12.96
C GLY A 125 -4.71 11.82 11.94
N ARG A 126 -4.62 12.36 10.71
CA ARG A 126 -5.67 12.19 9.68
C ARG A 126 -5.14 11.99 8.26
N THR A 127 -3.84 11.83 8.13
CA THR A 127 -3.14 11.70 6.86
C THR A 127 -1.87 10.90 7.10
N PHE A 128 -1.24 10.48 6.01
CA PHE A 128 0.07 9.87 6.08
C PHE A 128 0.97 10.42 4.99
N THR A 129 2.27 10.34 5.24
CA THR A 129 3.29 10.68 4.26
C THR A 129 4.13 9.45 3.94
N VAL A 130 4.71 9.45 2.74
CA VAL A 130 5.67 8.43 2.33
C VAL A 130 6.99 9.10 2.01
N SER A 131 8.06 8.58 2.59
CA SER A 131 9.44 8.91 2.23
C SER A 131 10.12 7.66 1.70
N THR A 132 11.13 7.84 0.85
CA THR A 132 12.01 6.73 0.43
C THR A 132 13.43 7.19 0.64
N THR A 133 14.17 6.47 1.47
CA THR A 133 15.62 6.65 1.57
C THR A 133 16.27 5.87 0.43
N PRO A 134 17.25 6.46 -0.31
CA PRO A 134 18.00 5.78 -1.36
C PRO A 134 18.60 4.44 -0.93
#